data_AF-A0A918UKF6-F1
#
_entry.id   AF-A0A918UKF6-F1
#
_cell.length_a   1.000
_cell.length_b   1.000
_cell.length_c   1.000
_cell.angle_alpha   90.00
_cell.angle_beta   90.00
_cell.angle_gamma   90.00
#
_symmetry.space_group_name_H-M   'P 1'
#
loop_
_entity.id
_entity.type
_entity.pdbx_description
1 polymer ?
#
loop_
_entity_poly.entity_id
_entity_poly.type
_entity_poly.pdbx_seq_one_letter_code
_entity_poly.pdbx_strand_id
1 'polypeptide(L)'
;MDVILKETSETKKGQETALHRFIRYKDKLTLKSNVTVIINQPCIEIWLLLHFEYTGAPFANCASATRRLLNHMEDYSKSQKYYTREGDDIYIKLKEFLLIAIPNSQKFRTFDMKNPDRAFSGMNKLFEILGLV
;
A
#
# COMPACT_ATOMS: atom_id res chain seq x y z
N MET A 1 -5.40 -2.61 5.65
CA MET A 1 -5.07 -2.41 7.09
C MET A 1 -6.33 -2.13 7.91
N ASP A 2 -7.31 -1.42 7.36
CA ASP A 2 -8.66 -1.25 7.92
C ASP A 2 -9.26 -2.49 8.61
N VAL A 3 -9.25 -3.66 7.97
CA VAL A 3 -9.76 -4.92 8.56
C VAL A 3 -8.97 -5.29 9.82
N ILE A 4 -7.64 -5.26 9.76
CA ILE A 4 -6.75 -5.58 10.89
C ILE A 4 -7.00 -4.61 12.05
N LEU A 5 -7.20 -3.32 11.78
CA LEU A 5 -7.48 -2.32 12.82
C LEU A 5 -8.87 -2.53 13.44
N LYS A 6 -9.87 -2.81 12.62
CA LYS A 6 -11.22 -3.14 13.09
C LYS A 6 -11.20 -4.35 14.01
N GLU A 7 -10.63 -5.47 13.55
CA GLU A 7 -10.50 -6.70 14.35
C GLU A 7 -9.68 -6.48 15.64
N THR A 8 -8.65 -5.64 15.57
CA THR A 8 -7.86 -5.26 16.76
C THR A 8 -8.71 -4.52 17.78
N SER A 9 -9.55 -3.58 17.36
CA SER A 9 -10.45 -2.82 18.24
C SER A 9 -11.54 -3.70 18.87
N GLU A 10 -11.95 -4.77 18.18
CA GLU A 10 -12.97 -5.72 18.60
C GLU A 10 -12.41 -6.88 19.44
N THR A 11 -11.08 -6.95 19.62
CA THR A 11 -10.41 -8.04 20.34
C THR A 11 -10.70 -7.97 21.84
N LYS A 12 -11.12 -9.10 22.43
CA LYS A 12 -11.37 -9.20 23.88
C LYS A 12 -10.07 -9.08 24.68
N LYS A 13 -10.13 -8.45 25.85
CA LYS A 13 -8.99 -8.32 26.76
C LYS A 13 -8.36 -9.68 27.06
N GLY A 14 -7.04 -9.76 26.94
CA GLY A 14 -6.27 -11.00 27.15
C GLY A 14 -6.08 -11.88 25.92
N GLN A 15 -6.67 -11.53 24.77
CA GLN A 15 -6.44 -12.22 23.50
C GLN A 15 -5.41 -11.48 22.61
N GLU A 16 -4.73 -12.22 21.73
CA GLU A 16 -3.85 -11.64 20.72
C GLU A 16 -4.67 -10.87 19.68
N THR A 17 -4.36 -9.57 19.54
CA THR A 17 -5.00 -8.70 18.53
C THR A 17 -4.55 -9.06 17.12
N ALA A 18 -5.38 -8.74 16.13
CA ALA A 18 -5.01 -8.92 14.72
C ALA A 18 -3.73 -8.15 14.35
N LEU A 19 -3.52 -6.95 14.90
CA LEU A 19 -2.30 -6.17 14.68
C LEU A 19 -1.06 -6.87 15.24
N HIS A 20 -1.11 -7.39 16.47
CA HIS A 20 0.01 -8.15 17.03
C HIS A 20 0.32 -9.39 16.21
N ARG A 21 -0.72 -10.09 15.74
CA ARG A 21 -0.57 -11.26 14.87
C ARG A 21 0.09 -10.89 13.53
N PHE A 22 -0.33 -9.79 12.92
CA PHE A 22 0.27 -9.25 11.69
C PHE A 22 1.76 -8.94 11.90
N ILE A 23 2.11 -8.21 12.96
CA ILE A 23 3.51 -7.86 13.29
C ILE A 23 4.34 -9.13 13.45
N ARG A 24 3.87 -10.09 14.24
CA ARG A 24 4.55 -11.38 14.44
C ARG A 24 4.80 -12.11 13.13
N TYR A 25 3.84 -12.16 12.21
CA TYR A 25 4.05 -12.79 10.91
C TYR A 25 5.00 -12.00 10.03
N LYS A 26 4.90 -10.67 10.01
CA LYS A 26 5.83 -9.81 9.28
C LYS A 26 7.27 -10.06 9.74
N ASP A 27 7.50 -10.12 11.04
CA ASP A 27 8.83 -10.30 11.62
C ASP A 27 9.37 -11.70 11.32
N LYS A 28 8.55 -12.75 11.46
CA LYS A 28 8.92 -14.12 11.06
C LYS A 28 9.32 -14.22 9.58
N LEU A 29 8.60 -13.52 8.69
CA LEU A 29 8.91 -13.51 7.26
C LEU A 29 10.18 -12.70 6.95
N THR A 30 10.44 -11.63 7.70
CA THR A 30 11.64 -10.79 7.52
C THR A 30 12.93 -11.55 7.86
N LEU A 31 12.86 -12.63 8.66
CA LEU A 31 13.99 -13.52 8.94
C LEU A 31 14.34 -14.48 7.79
N LYS A 32 13.49 -14.56 6.74
CA LYS A 32 13.72 -15.44 5.59
C LYS A 32 14.43 -14.66 4.49
N SER A 33 15.64 -15.09 4.11
CA SER A 33 16.46 -14.42 3.10
C SER A 33 15.85 -14.36 1.70
N ASN A 34 14.91 -15.26 1.39
CA ASN A 34 14.23 -15.35 0.10
C ASN A 34 12.83 -14.70 0.11
N VAL A 35 12.45 -13.98 1.16
CA VAL A 35 11.15 -13.33 1.26
C VAL A 35 11.33 -11.85 1.56
N THR A 36 10.67 -10.99 0.80
CA THR A 36 10.54 -9.57 1.09
C THR A 36 9.08 -9.22 1.34
N VAL A 37 8.80 -8.55 2.46
CA VAL A 37 7.47 -8.03 2.77
C VAL A 37 7.36 -6.56 2.34
N ILE A 38 6.42 -6.29 1.43
CA ILE A 38 6.06 -4.94 0.99
C ILE A 38 4.66 -4.62 1.51
N ILE A 39 4.51 -3.45 2.12
CA ILE A 39 3.24 -3.00 2.72
C ILE A 39 2.71 -1.81 1.93
N ASN A 40 1.41 -1.85 1.62
CA ASN A 40 0.63 -0.73 1.12
C ASN A 40 -0.55 -0.51 2.06
N GLN A 41 -0.66 0.69 2.64
CA GLN A 41 -1.61 1.01 3.68
C GLN A 41 -2.33 2.33 3.38
N PRO A 42 -3.68 2.36 3.41
CA PRO A 42 -4.57 1.24 3.77
C PRO A 42 -4.64 0.10 2.75
N CYS A 43 -4.24 0.36 1.50
CA CYS A 43 -4.40 -0.52 0.34
C CYS A 43 -3.47 -0.16 -0.82
N ILE A 44 -3.51 -0.94 -1.90
CA ILE A 44 -2.66 -0.75 -3.08
C ILE A 44 -2.93 0.58 -3.80
N GLU A 45 -4.12 1.17 -3.65
CA GLU A 45 -4.48 2.46 -4.24
C GLU A 45 -3.61 3.61 -3.74
N ILE A 46 -2.94 3.47 -2.58
CA ILE A 46 -1.92 4.44 -2.17
C ILE A 46 -0.74 4.42 -3.13
N TRP A 47 -0.26 3.26 -3.55
CA TRP A 47 0.78 3.19 -4.58
C TRP A 47 0.33 3.85 -5.88
N LEU A 48 -0.90 3.60 -6.32
CA LEU A 48 -1.45 4.21 -7.53
C LEU A 48 -1.53 5.73 -7.40
N LEU A 49 -2.01 6.24 -6.25
CA LEU A 49 -2.13 7.67 -5.99
C LEU A 49 -0.77 8.40 -6.01
N LEU A 50 0.31 7.73 -5.58
CA LEU A 50 1.66 8.31 -5.57
C LEU A 50 2.20 8.67 -6.96
N HIS A 51 1.63 8.09 -8.03
CA HIS A 51 1.95 8.47 -9.42
C HIS A 51 1.54 9.92 -9.73
N PHE A 52 0.56 10.45 -9.01
CA PHE A 52 0.03 11.79 -9.25
C PHE A 52 0.43 12.77 -8.15
N GLU A 53 0.47 12.34 -6.89
CA GLU A 53 0.75 13.21 -5.76
C GLU A 53 1.35 12.47 -4.56
N TYR A 54 2.17 13.18 -3.78
CA TYR A 54 2.59 12.67 -2.47
C TYR A 54 1.47 12.84 -1.45
N THR A 55 1.18 11.78 -0.68
CA THR A 55 0.32 11.87 0.50
C THR A 55 0.80 10.95 1.61
N GLY A 56 1.08 11.53 2.78
CA GLY A 56 1.27 10.81 4.04
C GLY A 56 0.08 10.96 5.00
N ALA A 57 -1.03 11.52 4.51
CA ALA A 57 -2.21 11.77 5.32
C ALA A 57 -2.85 10.44 5.79
N PRO A 58 -3.48 10.41 6.97
CA PRO A 58 -4.27 9.26 7.38
C PRO A 58 -5.45 9.03 6.43
N PHE A 59 -5.75 7.76 6.15
CA PHE A 59 -6.94 7.37 5.41
C PHE A 59 -7.76 6.42 6.27
N ALA A 60 -9.04 6.75 6.49
CA ALA A 60 -9.93 5.93 7.30
C ALA A 60 -10.07 4.49 6.77
N ASN A 61 -10.06 4.30 5.45
CA ASN A 61 -10.19 3.00 4.81
C ASN A 61 -9.72 3.05 3.35
N CYS A 62 -9.79 1.91 2.67
CA CYS A 62 -9.42 1.79 1.27
C CYS A 62 -10.30 2.63 0.34
N ALA A 63 -11.56 2.88 0.70
CA ALA A 63 -12.51 3.65 -0.10
C ALA A 63 -12.16 5.14 -0.13
N SER A 64 -11.66 5.71 0.97
CA SER A 64 -11.21 7.12 0.98
C SER A 64 -9.98 7.34 0.10
N ALA A 65 -9.05 6.39 0.07
CA ALA A 65 -7.92 6.40 -0.87
C ALA A 65 -8.40 6.29 -2.32
N THR A 66 -9.35 5.40 -2.58
CA THR A 66 -9.95 5.21 -3.91
C THR A 66 -10.64 6.48 -4.40
N ARG A 67 -11.42 7.17 -3.54
CA ARG A 67 -12.07 8.43 -3.90
C ARG A 67 -11.08 9.52 -4.30
N ARG A 68 -9.92 9.57 -3.65
CA ARG A 68 -8.87 10.53 -3.99
C ARG A 68 -8.18 10.16 -5.31
N LEU A 69 -7.95 8.87 -5.54
CA LEU A 69 -7.44 8.36 -6.82
C LEU A 69 -8.38 8.67 -7.99
N LEU A 70 -9.70 8.57 -7.78
CA LEU A 70 -10.70 8.88 -8.81
C LEU A 70 -10.64 10.34 -9.31
N ASN A 71 -10.05 11.26 -8.55
CA ASN A 71 -9.81 12.64 -9.02
C ASN A 71 -8.71 12.73 -10.10
N HIS A 72 -7.87 11.69 -10.22
CA HIS A 72 -6.80 11.58 -11.20
C HIS A 72 -7.07 10.50 -12.26
N MET A 73 -7.85 9.47 -11.90
CA MET A 73 -8.21 8.34 -12.77
C MET A 73 -9.71 8.06 -12.63
N GLU A 74 -10.54 8.84 -13.32
CA GLU A 74 -12.01 8.80 -13.19
C GLU A 74 -12.62 7.43 -13.50
N ASP A 75 -11.99 6.66 -14.39
CA ASP A 75 -12.45 5.33 -14.82
C ASP A 75 -11.95 4.19 -13.92
N TYR A 76 -11.23 4.51 -12.84
CA TYR A 76 -10.57 3.50 -11.99
C TYR A 76 -11.54 2.47 -11.42
N SER A 77 -11.19 1.19 -11.57
CA SER A 77 -11.94 0.06 -11.02
C SER A 77 -11.04 -1.00 -10.40
N LYS A 78 -11.42 -1.53 -9.24
CA LYS A 78 -10.74 -2.63 -8.54
C LYS A 78 -11.08 -4.01 -9.14
N SER A 79 -11.16 -4.11 -10.46
CA SER A 79 -11.45 -5.37 -11.14
C SER A 79 -10.21 -5.91 -11.83
N GLN A 80 -10.07 -7.24 -11.87
CA GLN A 80 -9.01 -7.87 -12.64
C GLN A 80 -9.01 -7.40 -14.09
N LYS A 81 -10.21 -7.26 -14.69
CA LYS A 81 -10.38 -6.73 -16.06
C LYS A 81 -9.74 -5.35 -16.23
N TYR A 82 -9.91 -4.44 -15.26
CA TYR A 82 -9.28 -3.12 -15.33
C TYR A 82 -7.75 -3.21 -15.24
N TYR A 83 -7.23 -4.05 -14.35
CA TYR A 83 -5.79 -4.19 -14.13
C TYR A 83 -5.05 -4.93 -15.26
N THR A 84 -5.75 -5.72 -16.07
CA THR A 84 -5.14 -6.64 -17.05
C THR A 84 -5.69 -6.45 -18.47
N ARG A 85 -6.33 -5.31 -18.73
CA ARG A 85 -6.89 -5.02 -20.06
C ARG A 85 -5.76 -4.92 -21.08
N GLU A 86 -5.76 -5.80 -22.07
CA GLU A 86 -4.75 -5.80 -23.12
C GLU A 86 -4.67 -4.42 -23.83
N GLY A 87 -3.46 -3.89 -23.96
CA GLY A 87 -3.19 -2.59 -24.58
C GLY A 87 -3.55 -1.36 -23.72
N ASP A 88 -4.15 -1.55 -22.55
CA ASP A 88 -4.63 -0.47 -21.67
C ASP A 88 -4.65 -0.91 -20.20
N ASP A 89 -3.66 -1.71 -19.79
CA ASP A 89 -3.58 -2.25 -18.43
C ASP A 89 -3.10 -1.18 -17.43
N ILE A 90 -3.12 -1.53 -16.14
CA ILE A 90 -2.74 -0.58 -15.08
C ILE A 90 -1.28 -0.10 -15.23
N TYR A 91 -0.38 -0.94 -15.74
CA TYR A 91 1.02 -0.59 -15.90
C TYR A 91 1.18 0.39 -17.06
N ILE A 92 0.55 0.13 -18.21
CA ILE A 92 0.56 1.01 -19.37
C ILE A 92 0.03 2.40 -19.00
N LYS A 93 -1.07 2.46 -18.22
CA LYS A 93 -1.65 3.73 -17.74
C LYS A 93 -0.72 4.53 -16.83
N LEU A 94 0.14 3.86 -16.06
CA LEU A 94 0.91 4.48 -14.97
C LEU A 94 2.43 4.56 -15.23
N LYS A 95 2.96 3.84 -16.22
CA LYS A 95 4.42 3.71 -16.45
C LYS A 95 5.13 5.06 -16.58
N GLU A 96 4.52 6.03 -17.26
CA GLU A 96 5.12 7.34 -17.50
C GLU A 96 5.21 8.18 -16.22
N PHE A 97 4.38 7.85 -15.23
CA PHE A 97 4.34 8.51 -13.93
C PHE A 97 5.20 7.81 -12.86
N LEU A 98 5.89 6.71 -13.20
CA LEU A 98 6.77 6.01 -12.26
C LEU A 98 7.90 6.90 -11.73
N LEU A 99 8.40 7.82 -12.57
CA LEU A 99 9.41 8.82 -12.18
C LEU A 99 8.92 9.78 -11.09
N ILE A 100 7.60 9.87 -10.86
CA ILE A 100 6.97 10.62 -9.78
C ILE A 100 6.67 9.68 -8.60
N ALA A 101 6.10 8.51 -8.89
CA ALA A 101 5.67 7.53 -7.89
C ALA A 101 6.81 7.03 -7.00
N ILE A 102 7.96 6.73 -7.60
CA ILE A 102 9.11 6.18 -6.88
C ILE A 102 9.66 7.19 -5.87
N PRO A 103 10.02 8.44 -6.25
CA PRO A 103 10.44 9.45 -5.26
C PRO A 103 9.36 9.73 -4.20
N ASN A 104 8.09 9.70 -4.57
CA ASN A 104 6.99 9.89 -3.61
C ASN A 104 6.91 8.74 -2.60
N SER A 105 7.14 7.49 -3.02
CA SER A 105 7.21 6.34 -2.12
C SER A 105 8.47 6.38 -1.23
N GLN A 106 9.61 6.83 -1.75
CA GLN A 106 10.85 6.98 -0.98
C GLN A 106 10.76 8.03 0.15
N LYS A 107 9.83 8.98 0.07
CA LYS A 107 9.57 9.95 1.16
C LYS A 107 9.04 9.26 2.43
N PHE A 108 8.47 8.05 2.31
CA PHE A 108 8.13 7.26 3.48
C PHE A 108 9.39 6.68 4.10
N ARG A 109 9.68 7.06 5.36
CA ARG A 109 10.83 6.51 6.10
C ARG A 109 10.69 5.00 6.33
N THR A 110 9.66 4.63 7.08
CA THR A 110 9.38 3.25 7.48
C THR A 110 7.89 3.10 7.76
N PHE A 111 7.40 1.87 7.64
CA PHE A 111 6.06 1.55 8.09
C PHE A 111 5.93 1.79 9.61
N ASP A 112 5.05 2.71 10.02
CA ASP A 112 4.86 3.09 11.42
C ASP A 112 3.78 2.23 12.07
N MET A 113 4.21 1.26 12.88
CA MET A 113 3.32 0.37 13.61
C MET A 113 2.58 1.04 14.77
N LYS A 114 3.06 2.20 15.25
CA LYS A 114 2.37 2.98 16.30
C LYS A 114 1.25 3.83 15.73
N ASN A 115 1.34 4.20 14.46
CA ASN A 115 0.34 4.96 13.72
C ASN A 115 -0.09 4.20 12.45
N PRO A 116 -0.74 3.02 12.61
CA PRO A 116 -1.10 2.14 11.50
C PRO A 116 -2.31 2.66 10.68
N ASP A 117 -2.72 3.91 10.89
CA ASP A 117 -3.74 4.64 10.14
C ASP A 117 -3.13 5.59 9.09
N ARG A 118 -1.84 5.93 9.22
CA ARG A 118 -1.13 6.78 8.25
C ARG A 118 -0.94 6.08 6.91
N ALA A 119 -1.06 6.81 5.80
CA ALA A 119 -0.72 6.26 4.51
C ALA A 119 0.73 5.79 4.46
N PHE A 120 0.96 4.65 3.83
CA PHE A 120 2.30 4.13 3.57
C PHE A 120 2.29 3.29 2.30
N SER A 121 3.31 3.44 1.47
CA SER A 121 3.60 2.50 0.38
C SER A 121 5.08 2.18 0.37
N GLY A 122 5.42 0.91 0.58
CA GLY A 122 6.79 0.40 0.51
C GLY A 122 7.17 -0.09 -0.89
N MET A 123 6.46 0.33 -1.93
CA MET A 123 6.65 -0.17 -3.29
C MET A 123 7.99 0.24 -3.89
N ASN A 124 8.63 1.33 -3.44
CA ASN A 124 10.02 1.64 -3.82
C ASN A 124 10.98 0.46 -3.64
N LYS A 125 10.78 -0.35 -2.58
CA LYS A 125 11.58 -1.54 -2.32
C LYS A 125 11.48 -2.59 -3.43
N LEU A 126 10.34 -2.69 -4.11
CA LEU A 126 10.19 -3.61 -5.24
C LEU A 126 11.16 -3.24 -6.35
N PHE A 127 11.25 -1.95 -6.67
CA PHE A 127 12.14 -1.46 -7.73
C PHE A 127 13.61 -1.62 -7.35
N GLU A 128 13.96 -1.37 -6.09
CA GLU A 128 15.31 -1.60 -5.55
C GLU A 128 15.71 -3.08 -5.68
N ILE A 129 14.81 -4.00 -5.32
CA ILE A 129 15.06 -5.46 -5.41
C ILE A 129 15.22 -5.92 -6.86
N LEU A 130 14.46 -5.33 -7.78
CA LEU A 130 14.55 -5.64 -9.21
C LEU A 130 15.70 -4.94 -9.92
N GLY A 131 16.49 -4.10 -9.22
CA GLY A 131 17.59 -3.33 -9.80
C GLY A 131 17.15 -2.27 -10.81
N LEU A 132 15.94 -1.72 -10.63
CA LEU A 132 15.33 -0.73 -11.52
C LEU A 132 15.55 0.71 -11.06
N VAL A 133 16.06 0.91 -9.85
CA VAL A 133 16.41 2.20 -9.22
C VAL A 133 17.59 2.07 -8.27
#